data_AF-A0A348VVV8-F1
#
_entry.id   AF-A0A348VVV8-F1
#
_cell.length_a   1.000
_cell.length_b   1.000
_cell.length_c   1.000
_cell.angle_alpha   90.00
_cell.angle_beta   90.00
_cell.angle_gamma   90.00
#
_symmetry.space_group_name_H-M   'P 1'
#
loop_
_entity.id
_entity.type
_entity.pdbx_description
1 polymer ?
#
loop_
_entity_poly.entity_id
_entity_poly.type
_entity_poly.pdbx_seq_one_letter_code
_entity_poly.pdbx_strand_id
1 'polypeptide(L)' 'MDEKCKCARCGTERPRNELKEGTIIFQNSRPEWDRRKNRLVSKKFVDRKTQLFCADKPCHSHEQMAHEG' A
#
# COMPACT_ATOMS: atom_id res chain seq x y z
N MET A 1 24.23 5.45 13.81
CA MET A 1 22.87 5.95 14.08
C MET A 1 21.92 4.94 13.47
N ASP A 2 21.30 4.10 14.29
CA ASP A 2 20.29 3.16 13.82
C ASP A 2 19.04 3.94 13.39
N GLU A 3 18.79 4.01 12.09
CA GLU A 3 17.57 4.61 11.55
C GLU A 3 16.38 3.77 12.00
N LYS A 4 15.64 4.30 12.99
CA LYS A 4 14.37 3.71 13.41
C LYS A 4 13.31 4.07 12.38
N CYS A 5 12.70 3.05 11.81
CA CYS A 5 11.62 3.16 10.85
C CYS A 5 10.33 2.61 11.47
N LYS A 6 9.20 3.04 10.92
CA LYS A 6 7.87 2.65 11.42
C LYS A 6 7.23 1.61 10.50
N CYS A 7 6.70 0.54 11.08
CA CYS A 7 5.89 -0.42 10.33
C CYS A 7 4.60 0.24 9.84
N ALA A 8 4.30 0.14 8.54
CA ALA A 8 3.15 0.79 7.91
C ALA A 8 1.80 0.26 8.39
N ARG A 9 1.73 -0.99 8.89
CA ARG A 9 0.49 -1.59 9.42
C ARG A 9 0.29 -1.33 10.91
N CYS A 10 1.21 -1.82 11.74
CA CYS A 10 1.04 -1.80 13.21
C CYS A 10 1.64 -0.56 13.87
N GLY A 11 2.37 0.29 13.13
CA GLY A 11 2.93 1.53 13.64
C GLY A 11 4.09 1.37 14.63
N THR A 12 4.61 0.17 14.84
CA THR A 12 5.75 -0.04 15.74
C THR A 12 7.03 0.54 15.13
N GLU A 13 7.75 1.33 15.92
CA GLU A 13 9.08 1.83 15.56
C GLU A 13 10.15 0.78 15.87
N ARG A 14 10.94 0.43 14.86
CA ARG A 14 12.02 -0.56 14.95
C ARG A 14 13.20 -0.14 14.09
N PRO A 15 14.43 -0.57 14.41
CA PRO A 15 15.55 -0.37 13.51
C PRO A 15 15.24 -0.99 12.14
N ARG A 16 15.72 -0.34 11.08
CA ARG A 16 15.41 -0.71 9.68
C ARG A 16 15.73 -2.17 9.34
N ASN A 17 16.71 -2.78 9.99
CA ASN A 17 17.09 -4.19 9.81
C ASN A 17 16.02 -5.19 10.31
N GLU A 18 15.13 -4.77 11.20
CA GLU A 18 14.01 -5.58 11.71
C GLU A 18 12.71 -5.37 10.89
N LEU A 19 12.78 -4.54 9.86
CA LEU A 19 11.69 -4.31 8.92
C LEU A 19 12.05 -4.92 7.57
N LYS A 20 11.03 -5.39 6.85
CA LYS A 20 11.11 -5.82 5.46
C LYS A 20 10.32 -4.89 4.57
N GLU A 21 10.79 -4.69 3.36
CA GLU A 21 10.03 -4.00 2.32
C GLU A 21 8.95 -4.93 1.77
N GLY A 22 7.71 -4.45 1.78
CA GLY A 22 6.56 -5.14 1.22
C GLY A 22 5.91 -4.28 0.16
N THR A 23 5.63 -4.86 -1.01
CA THR A 23 4.83 -4.20 -2.05
C THR A 23 3.37 -4.56 -1.85
N ILE A 24 2.51 -3.57 -1.73
CA ILE A 24 1.06 -3.71 -1.67
C ILE A 24 0.49 -3.39 -3.05
N ILE A 25 -0.33 -4.28 -3.58
CA ILE A 25 -1.04 -4.11 -4.85
C ILE A 25 -2.51 -3.88 -4.54
N PHE A 26 -3.10 -2.79 -5.04
CA PHE A 26 -4.48 -2.42 -4.73
C PHE A 26 -5.21 -1.87 -5.96
N GLN A 27 -6.53 -2.04 -5.99
CA GLN A 27 -7.36 -1.41 -7.02
C GLN A 27 -7.60 0.04 -6.63
N ASN A 28 -7.11 0.96 -7.47
CA ASN A 28 -7.37 2.38 -7.34
C ASN A 28 -8.34 2.82 -8.44
N SER A 29 -8.92 4.01 -8.27
CA SER A 29 -9.78 4.59 -9.28
C SER A 29 -9.49 6.08 -9.43
N ARG A 30 -9.41 6.55 -10.68
CA ARG A 30 -9.21 7.95 -10.98
C ARG A 30 -10.34 8.48 -11.85
N PRO A 31 -10.78 9.73 -11.64
CA PRO A 31 -11.70 10.36 -12.56
C PRO A 31 -11.01 10.58 -13.92
N GLU A 32 -11.66 10.16 -14.99
CA GLU A 32 -11.24 10.38 -16.37
C GLU A 32 -12.43 10.98 -17.14
N TRP A 33 -12.21 12.04 -17.92
CA TRP A 33 -13.26 12.62 -18.74
C TRP A 33 -13.51 11.75 -19.98
N ASP A 34 -14.70 11.15 -20.06
CA ASP A 34 -15.11 10.35 -21.22
C ASP A 34 -15.78 11.26 -22.25
N ARG A 35 -15.08 11.51 -23.38
CA ARG A 35 -15.59 12.33 -24.48
C ARG A 35 -16.82 11.72 -25.17
N ARG A 36 -16.99 10.39 -25.16
CA ARG A 36 -18.14 9.72 -25.80
C ARG A 36 -19.40 9.86 -24.96
N LYS A 37 -19.26 9.84 -23.64
CA LYS A 37 -20.36 9.97 -22.67
C LYS A 37 -20.55 11.39 -22.16
N ASN A 38 -19.69 12.33 -22.57
CA ASN A 38 -19.65 13.73 -22.15
C ASN A 38 -19.73 13.89 -20.61
N ARG A 39 -19.00 13.05 -19.87
CA ARG A 39 -19.05 13.04 -18.40
C ARG A 39 -17.76 12.48 -17.79
N LEU A 40 -17.55 12.79 -16.51
CA LEU A 40 -16.51 12.17 -15.70
C LEU A 40 -16.88 10.70 -15.43
N VAL A 41 -15.96 9.77 -15.70
CA VAL A 41 -16.12 8.36 -15.35
C VAL A 41 -14.99 7.95 -14.42
N SER A 42 -15.31 7.10 -13.44
CA SER A 42 -14.28 6.51 -12.58
C SER A 42 -13.64 5.32 -13.30
N LYS A 43 -12.37 5.45 -13.65
CA LYS A 43 -11.60 4.39 -14.30
C LYS A 43 -10.80 3.65 -13.25
N LYS A 44 -11.10 2.36 -13.10
CA LYS A 44 -10.39 1.45 -12.21
C LYS A 44 -9.06 1.03 -12.83
N PHE A 45 -8.01 0.98 -12.04
CA PHE A 45 -6.68 0.50 -12.44
C PHE A 45 -6.00 -0.19 -11.25
N VAL A 46 -4.99 -1.00 -11.54
CA VAL A 46 -4.16 -1.63 -10.52
C VAL A 46 -2.99 -0.71 -10.21
N ASP A 47 -2.82 -0.38 -8.94
CA ASP A 47 -1.73 0.45 -8.44
C ASP A 47 -0.89 -0.35 -7.43
N ARG A 48 0.33 0.12 -7.15
CA ARG A 48 1.26 -0.52 -6.23
C ARG A 48 1.99 0.51 -5.37
N LYS A 49 2.10 0.23 -4.07
CA LYS A 49 2.90 1.03 -3.13
C LYS A 49 3.88 0.13 -2.38
N THR A 50 5.11 0.59 -2.19
CA THR A 50 6.11 -0.10 -1.37
C THR A 50 6.22 0.57 -0.02
N GLN A 51 6.12 -0.22 1.06
CA GLN A 51 6.21 0.27 2.43
C GLN A 51 7.01 -0.71 3.29
N LEU A 52 7.47 -0.25 4.46
CA LEU A 52 8.18 -1.07 5.43
C LEU A 52 7.19 -1.76 6.39
N PHE A 53 7.40 -3.05 6.64
CA PHE A 53 6.59 -3.88 7.52
C PHE A 53 7.47 -4.65 8.48
N CYS A 54 6.93 -5.07 9.63
CA CYS A 54 7.63 -5.97 10.55
C CYS A 54 8.09 -7.24 9.82
N ALA A 55 9.36 -7.60 9.96
CA ALA A 55 9.91 -8.81 9.34
C ALA A 55 9.39 -10.11 9.99
N ASP A 56 9.23 -10.08 11.32
CA ASP A 56 8.77 -11.16 12.20
C ASP A 56 7.25 -11.40 12.17
N LYS A 57 6.46 -10.43 11.69
CA LYS A 57 4.99 -10.51 11.72
C LYS A 57 4.39 -10.54 10.31
N PRO A 58 3.18 -11.10 10.14
CA PRO A 58 2.45 -11.09 8.86
C PRO A 58 1.82 -9.70 8.54
N CYS A 59 2.44 -8.60 8.99
CA CYS A 59 1.92 -7.24 8.80
C CYS A 59 1.72 -6.88 7.32
N HIS A 60 2.65 -7.31 6.46
CA HIS A 60 2.55 -7.08 5.01
C HIS A 60 1.37 -7.83 4.40
N SER A 61 1.21 -9.13 4.71
CA SER A 61 0.08 -9.94 4.22
C SER A 61 -1.27 -9.41 4.71
N HIS A 62 -1.35 -8.97 5.97
CA HIS A 62 -2.57 -8.37 6.52
C HIS A 62 -2.95 -7.05 5.83
N GLU A 63 -1.95 -6.22 5.49
CA GLU A 63 -2.19 -4.99 4.75
C GLU A 63 -2.66 -5.27 3.33
N GLN A 64 -2.09 -6.28 2.65
CA GLN A 64 -2.51 -6.69 1.31
C GLN A 64 -3.98 -7.13 1.30
N MET A 65 -4.38 -7.99 2.24
CA MET A 65 -5.79 -8.43 2.37
C MET A 65 -6.75 -7.27 2.66
N ALA A 66 -6.32 -6.26 3.43
CA ALA A 66 -7.14 -5.09 3.73
C ALA A 66 -7.41 -4.20 2.49
N HIS A 67 -6.59 -4.32 1.44
CA HIS A 67 -6.78 -3.62 0.17
C HIS A 67 -7.53 -4.46 -0.88
N GLU A 68 -7.70 -5.76 -0.65
CA GLU A 68 -8.41 -6.69 -1.54
C GLU A 68 -9.88 -6.93 -1.12
N GLY A 69 -10.25 -6.63 0.14
CA GLY A 69 -11.63 -6.67 0.64
C GLY A 69 -12.42 -5.39 0.34
#